data_AF-A0A9X0H6C4-F1
#
_entry.id   AF-A0A9X0H6C4-F1
#
_cell.length_a   1.000
_cell.length_b   1.000
_cell.length_c   1.000
_cell.angle_alpha   90.00
_cell.angle_beta   90.00
_cell.angle_gamma   90.00
#
_symmetry.space_group_name_H-M   'P 1'
#
loop_
_entity.id
_entity.type
_entity.pdbx_description
1 polymer ?
#
loop_
_entity_poly.entity_id
_entity_poly.type
_entity_poly.pdbx_seq_one_letter_code
_entity_poly.pdbx_strand_id
1 'polypeptide(L)' 'PNSAASPSWPTRGAVELETLKWVDWFNHRRLLEPIGHIPPVEAEAIYYQQLTESAHVA' A
#
# COMPACT_ATOMS: atom_id res chain seq x y z
N PRO A 1 -17.35 -9.39 18.94
CA PRO A 1 -16.91 -10.77 19.25
C PRO A 1 -16.41 -11.48 17.99
N ASN A 2 -15.11 -11.40 17.73
CA ASN A 2 -14.44 -12.31 16.79
C ASN A 2 -13.37 -13.05 17.59
N SER A 3 -13.83 -14.02 18.37
CA SER A 3 -12.99 -15.09 18.88
C SER A 3 -12.98 -16.19 17.84
N ALA A 4 -11.96 -16.20 16.99
CA ALA A 4 -11.52 -17.39 16.28
C ALA A 4 -9.99 -17.32 16.24
N ALA A 5 -9.37 -18.28 16.94
CA ALA A 5 -7.95 -18.66 16.95
C ALA A 5 -6.98 -17.72 16.22
N SER A 6 -5.93 -17.24 16.92
CA SER A 6 -4.72 -16.75 16.25
C SER A 6 -4.36 -17.77 15.16
N PRO A 7 -4.47 -17.44 13.86
CA PRO A 7 -4.09 -18.40 12.84
C PRO A 7 -2.57 -18.44 12.94
N SER A 8 -2.03 -19.46 13.60
CA SER A 8 -0.61 -19.71 13.51
C SER A 8 -0.32 -19.85 12.03
N TRP A 9 0.42 -18.89 11.46
CA TRP A 9 0.85 -18.98 10.09
C TRP A 9 1.82 -20.17 10.02
N PRO A 10 1.38 -21.33 9.50
CA PRO A 10 2.03 -22.60 9.79
C PRO A 10 3.37 -22.73 9.05
N THR A 11 3.59 -21.85 8.07
CA THR A 11 4.78 -21.79 7.25
C THR A 11 5.14 -20.34 6.97
N ARG A 12 6.42 -20.11 6.65
CA ARG A 12 6.90 -18.81 6.16
C ARG A 12 6.12 -18.36 4.92
N GLY A 13 5.80 -19.28 4.00
CA GLY A 13 5.03 -18.97 2.79
C GLY A 13 3.61 -18.46 3.07
N ALA A 14 2.97 -18.91 4.15
CA ALA A 14 1.67 -18.36 4.56
C ALA A 14 1.80 -16.89 4.99
N VAL A 15 2.86 -16.55 5.73
CA VAL A 15 3.14 -15.15 6.11
C VAL A 15 3.42 -14.29 4.89
N GLU A 16 4.25 -14.78 3.98
CA GLU A 16 4.61 -14.07 2.75
C GLU A 16 3.36 -13.80 1.89
N LEU A 17 2.47 -14.78 1.74
CA LEU A 17 1.23 -14.61 1.00
C LEU A 17 0.29 -13.59 1.65
N GLU A 18 0.05 -13.67 2.96
CA GLU A 18 -0.80 -12.69 3.65
C GLU A 18 -0.18 -11.29 3.64
N THR A 19 1.15 -11.19 3.70
CA THR A 19 1.87 -9.92 3.55
C THR A 19 1.67 -9.36 2.14
N LEU A 20 1.80 -10.18 1.09
CA LEU A 20 1.58 -9.74 -0.30
C LEU A 20 0.14 -9.24 -0.51
N LYS A 21 -0.86 -9.93 0.05
CA LYS A 21 -2.26 -9.49 0.01
C LYS A 21 -2.47 -8.16 0.71
N TRP A 22 -1.83 -7.97 1.87
CA TRP A 22 -1.91 -6.71 2.59
C TRP A 22 -1.25 -5.57 1.82
N VAL A 23 -0.06 -5.81 1.22
CA VAL A 23 0.65 -4.82 0.40
C VAL A 23 -0.18 -4.42 -0.83
N ASP A 24 -0.77 -5.39 -1.54
CA ASP A 24 -1.66 -5.11 -2.68
C ASP A 24 -2.83 -4.21 -2.26
N TRP A 25 -3.55 -4.61 -1.21
CA TRP A 25 -4.69 -3.85 -0.73
C TRP A 25 -4.29 -2.44 -0.27
N PHE A 26 -3.19 -2.32 0.49
CA PHE A 26 -2.74 -1.03 0.99
C PHE A 26 -2.33 -0.10 -0.15
N ASN A 27 -1.53 -0.57 -1.10
CA ASN A 27 -0.99 0.29 -2.16
C ASN A 27 -2.00 0.62 -3.25
N HIS A 28 -2.85 -0.34 -3.63
CA HIS A 28 -3.71 -0.21 -4.82
C HIS A 28 -5.19 0.03 -4.51
N ARG A 29 -5.66 -0.21 -3.28
CA ARG A 29 -7.10 -0.17 -2.96
C ARG A 29 -7.46 0.73 -1.79
N ARG A 30 -6.56 0.90 -0.82
CA ARG A 30 -6.82 1.71 0.37
C ARG A 30 -6.78 3.20 0.02
N LEU A 31 -7.91 3.88 0.23
CA LEU A 31 -7.97 5.35 0.08
C LEU A 31 -7.56 6.01 1.39
N LEU A 32 -6.68 7.02 1.30
CA LEU A 32 -6.15 7.75 2.46
C LEU A 32 -6.58 9.22 2.41
N GLU A 33 -7.41 9.64 3.36
CA GLU A 33 -7.86 11.04 3.49
C GLU A 33 -6.71 12.07 3.52
N PRO A 34 -5.60 11.86 4.27
CA PRO A 34 -4.55 12.88 4.38
C PRO A 34 -3.84 13.22 3.06
N ILE A 35 -3.92 12.34 2.05
CA ILE A 35 -3.32 12.53 0.73
C ILE A 35 -4.39 12.73 -0.36
N GLY A 36 -5.62 13.08 0.02
CA GLY A 36 -6.68 13.42 -0.92
C GLY A 36 -7.59 12.26 -1.33
N HIS A 37 -7.71 11.22 -0.49
CA HIS A 37 -8.55 10.05 -0.75
C HIS A 37 -8.18 9.25 -2.00
N ILE A 38 -6.90 9.18 -2.34
CA ILE A 38 -6.38 8.33 -3.41
C ILE A 38 -5.55 7.15 -2.86
N PRO A 39 -5.34 6.09 -3.65
CA PRO A 39 -4.40 5.02 -3.30
C PRO A 39 -2.96 5.54 -3.17
N PRO A 40 -2.15 4.98 -2.25
CA PRO A 40 -0.75 5.37 -2.08
C PRO A 40 0.08 5.32 -3.37
N VAL A 41 -0.13 4.31 -4.22
CA VAL A 41 0.62 4.17 -5.48
C VAL A 41 0.36 5.33 -6.44
N GLU A 42 -0.86 5.88 -6.45
CA GLU A 42 -1.20 7.03 -7.29
C GLU A 42 -0.57 8.31 -6.73
N ALA A 43 -0.61 8.49 -5.40
CA ALA A 43 0.04 9.63 -4.76
C ALA A 43 1.56 9.65 -5.00
N GLU A 44 2.21 8.48 -4.93
CA GLU A 44 3.63 8.33 -5.22
C GLU A 44 3.95 8.65 -6.69
N ALA A 45 3.14 8.17 -7.63
CA ALA A 45 3.30 8.49 -9.05
C ALA A 45 3.20 10.00 -9.32
N ILE A 46 2.21 10.67 -8.71
CA ILE A 46 2.04 12.13 -8.80
C ILE A 46 3.26 12.85 -8.24
N TYR A 47 3.76 12.42 -7.07
CA TYR A 47 4.93 13.02 -6.44
C TYR A 47 6.17 12.95 -7.34
N TYR A 48 6.46 11.77 -7.92
CA TYR A 48 7.61 11.61 -8.81
C TYR A 48 7.48 12.36 -10.14
N GLN A 49 6.26 12.48 -10.65
CA GLN A 49 6.00 13.34 -11.82
C GLN A 49 6.34 14.79 -11.51
N GLN A 50 5.81 15.34 -10.42
CA GLN A 50 6.06 16.73 -10.01
C GLN A 50 7.54 17.00 -9.72
N LEU A 51 8.22 16.05 -9.09
CA LEU A 51 9.66 16.14 -8.80
C LEU A 51 10.47 16.22 -10.11
N THR A 52 10.10 15.39 -11.09
CA THR A 52 10.75 15.36 -12.41
C THR A 52 10.51 16.65 -13.19
N GLU A 53 9.26 17.15 -13.19
CA GLU A 53 8.90 18.42 -13.83
C GLU A 53 9.65 19.59 -13.21
N SER A 54 9.74 19.63 -11.87
CA SER A 54 10.48 20.67 -11.15
C SER A 54 11.99 20.64 -11.45
N ALA A 55 12.56 19.44 -11.61
CA ALA A 55 13.97 19.27 -11.96
C ALA A 55 14.29 19.67 -13.41
N HIS A 56 13.31 19.60 -14.33
CA HIS A 56 13.49 19.99 -15.74
C HIS A 56 13.29 21.49 -15.98
N VAL A 57 12.60 22.20 -15.09
CA VAL A 57 12.36 23.65 -15.16
C VAL A 57 13.51 24.47 -14.54
N ALA A 58 14.39 23.84 -13.74
CA ALA A 58 15.56 24.44 -13.11
C ALA A 58 16.79 24.46 -14.03
#